data_AF-A0A075GSL1-F1
#
_entry.id   AF-A0A075GSL1-F1
#
_cell.length_a   1.000
_cell.length_b   1.000
_cell.length_c   1.000
_cell.angle_alpha   90.00
_cell.angle_beta   90.00
_cell.angle_gamma   90.00
#
_symmetry.space_group_name_H-M   'P 1'
#
loop_
_entity.id
_entity.type
_entity.pdbx_description
1 polymer ?
#
loop_
_entity_poly.entity_id
_entity_poly.type
_entity_poly.pdbx_seq_one_letter_code
_entity_poly.pdbx_strand_id
1 'polypeptide(L)'
;MPLKFKEPPVNKRMPVVKRTPRPIIRPVKRKVQIRELIRNLDPENRRIFGEIQKIIRENSGLKKVGNKLLITFLRKHPKQLGICRDLLELAKKSESPQRVMMAFGKGLEYLKTIPKAKNVELKIMRLFLQINKDPKLQSLTLEERMNVAYGRLILGTENAEKLRTKRGITYFMRYSPQQLESQMYQIDRTYKPKYTSRDELRLQQTRPTVLVVFNKHDNSGSFYFQSKSFRDLSKKFKVVIYETDNEQGFYNAVRNTHKTHGKITHLMIGGHGTHDKIVFGRKKKGESNEEAEKKTLDLTDIAELRKLSKYLEGVRIILEACSTGGKRTPGKGEKSINRSKHNMRTALKTALKAVKVFAPKKDSMGAKRYEIITDGGEITIDKVVFELMKPIQDNIFNEEINDEIPQKINTDGNIEK
;
A
#
# COMPACT_ATOMS: atom_id res chain seq x y z
N MET A 1 50.86 31.49 11.89
CA MET A 1 51.23 30.58 10.79
C MET A 1 50.05 30.47 9.83
N PRO A 2 50.20 30.78 8.53
CA PRO A 2 49.08 30.75 7.60
C PRO A 2 48.78 29.30 7.17
N LEU A 3 47.51 28.90 7.29
CA LEU A 3 46.99 27.61 6.83
C LEU A 3 46.97 27.59 5.29
N LYS A 4 47.94 26.90 4.68
CA LYS A 4 47.94 26.60 3.25
C LYS A 4 46.82 25.61 2.95
N PHE A 5 45.77 26.07 2.27
CA PHE A 5 44.76 25.19 1.68
C PHE A 5 45.43 24.38 0.55
N LYS A 6 45.48 23.06 0.73
CA LYS A 6 45.86 22.13 -0.35
C LYS A 6 44.71 22.04 -1.34
N GLU A 7 44.99 22.33 -2.61
CA GLU A 7 44.03 22.13 -3.69
C GLU A 7 43.58 20.66 -3.77
N PRO A 8 42.30 20.40 -4.06
CA PRO A 8 41.80 19.04 -4.23
C PRO A 8 42.45 18.38 -5.45
N PRO A 9 42.77 17.08 -5.39
CA PRO A 9 43.45 16.38 -6.47
C PRO A 9 42.58 16.37 -7.75
N VAL A 10 43.22 16.75 -8.85
CA VAL A 10 42.65 16.68 -10.21
C VAL A 10 42.21 15.25 -10.51
N ASN A 11 40.92 15.09 -10.82
CA ASN A 11 40.26 13.82 -11.03
C ASN A 11 40.83 13.14 -12.29
N LYS A 12 41.77 12.20 -12.10
CA LYS A 12 42.31 11.37 -13.20
C LYS A 12 41.16 10.56 -13.80
N ARG A 13 40.93 10.72 -15.12
CA ARG A 13 39.96 9.96 -15.90
C ARG A 13 40.10 8.46 -15.56
N MET A 14 39.06 7.87 -14.98
CA MET A 14 39.06 6.45 -14.67
C MET A 14 39.24 5.66 -15.98
N PRO A 15 40.12 4.63 -16.01
CA PRO A 15 40.31 3.81 -17.19
C PRO A 15 38.98 3.16 -17.57
N VAL A 16 38.65 3.23 -18.86
CA VAL A 16 37.51 2.53 -19.45
C VAL A 16 37.71 1.04 -19.20
N VAL A 17 37.04 0.50 -18.18
CA VAL A 17 37.04 -0.93 -17.89
C VAL A 17 36.40 -1.61 -19.10
N LYS A 18 37.22 -2.29 -19.91
CA LYS A 18 36.74 -3.17 -20.97
C LYS A 18 35.80 -4.18 -20.33
N ARG A 19 34.50 -4.06 -20.61
CA ARG A 19 33.48 -5.01 -20.14
C ARG A 19 33.84 -6.37 -20.72
N THR A 20 34.37 -7.28 -19.90
CA THR A 20 34.49 -8.69 -20.26
C THR A 20 33.09 -9.20 -20.62
N PRO A 21 32.91 -9.82 -21.80
CA PRO A 21 31.61 -10.34 -22.21
C PRO A 21 31.10 -11.31 -21.14
N ARG A 22 29.89 -11.06 -20.62
CA ARG A 22 29.26 -11.99 -19.68
C ARG A 22 29.13 -13.35 -20.38
N PRO A 23 29.53 -14.46 -19.74
CA PRO A 23 29.36 -15.77 -20.33
C PRO A 23 27.89 -15.98 -20.68
N ILE A 24 27.62 -16.31 -21.95
CA ILE A 24 26.28 -16.66 -22.43
C ILE A 24 25.91 -18.00 -21.80
N ILE A 25 25.27 -17.95 -20.62
CA ILE A 25 24.72 -19.14 -19.97
C ILE A 25 23.54 -19.61 -20.82
N ARG A 26 23.76 -20.63 -21.67
CA ARG A 26 22.72 -21.19 -22.53
C ARG A 26 21.54 -21.72 -21.69
N PRO A 27 20.27 -21.46 -22.06
CA PRO A 27 19.06 -21.80 -21.29
C PRO A 27 18.76 -23.31 -21.13
N VAL A 28 19.63 -24.20 -21.62
CA VAL A 28 19.44 -25.66 -21.66
C VAL A 28 19.19 -26.27 -20.28
N LYS A 29 19.87 -25.80 -19.21
CA LYS A 29 19.72 -26.35 -17.85
C LYS A 29 18.33 -26.16 -17.24
N ARG A 30 17.59 -25.11 -17.60
CA ARG A 30 16.27 -24.82 -16.99
C ARG A 30 15.15 -25.74 -17.52
N LYS A 31 15.20 -26.12 -18.80
CA LYS A 31 14.17 -26.97 -19.42
C LYS A 31 14.21 -28.41 -18.87
N VAL A 32 15.42 -28.94 -18.64
CA VAL A 32 15.61 -30.28 -18.05
C VAL A 32 15.00 -30.36 -16.65
N GLN A 33 15.23 -29.35 -15.81
CA GLN A 33 14.71 -29.30 -14.45
C GLN A 33 13.18 -29.30 -14.35
N ILE A 34 12.46 -28.64 -15.27
CA ILE A 34 10.99 -28.60 -15.22
C ILE A 34 10.41 -29.96 -15.60
N ARG A 35 10.98 -30.66 -16.59
CA ARG A 35 10.53 -31.99 -16.99
C ARG A 35 10.68 -33.00 -15.87
N GLU A 36 11.81 -32.97 -15.15
CA GLU A 36 12.03 -33.83 -13.98
C GLU A 36 11.00 -33.55 -12.87
N LEU A 37 10.72 -32.28 -12.58
CA LEU A 37 9.69 -31.91 -11.60
C LEU A 37 8.31 -32.47 -11.97
N ILE A 38 7.94 -32.44 -13.25
CA ILE A 38 6.66 -32.98 -13.74
C ILE A 38 6.63 -34.51 -13.66
N ARG A 39 7.73 -35.18 -14.03
CA ARG A 39 7.85 -36.66 -13.94
C ARG A 39 7.68 -37.16 -12.51
N ASN A 40 8.15 -36.39 -11.54
CA ASN A 40 8.07 -36.72 -10.12
C ASN A 40 6.71 -36.40 -9.47
N LEU A 41 5.74 -35.87 -10.22
CA LEU A 41 4.37 -35.70 -9.73
C LEU A 41 3.63 -37.04 -9.70
N ASP A 42 2.86 -37.25 -8.63
CA ASP A 42 1.86 -38.31 -8.57
C ASP A 42 0.75 -38.11 -9.65
N PRO A 43 -0.04 -39.16 -9.96
CA PRO A 43 -1.03 -39.09 -11.03
C PRO A 43 -2.07 -37.96 -10.87
N GLU A 44 -2.50 -37.69 -9.63
CA GLU A 44 -3.48 -36.63 -9.36
C GLU A 44 -2.88 -35.24 -9.64
N ASN A 45 -1.69 -34.96 -9.10
CA ASN A 45 -1.00 -33.68 -9.30
C ASN A 45 -0.57 -33.49 -10.77
N ARG A 46 -0.29 -34.57 -11.51
CA ARG A 46 -0.05 -34.52 -12.96
C ARG A 46 -1.30 -34.12 -13.73
N ARG A 47 -2.47 -34.65 -13.36
CA ARG A 47 -3.77 -34.22 -13.93
C ARG A 47 -4.01 -32.73 -13.66
N ILE A 48 -3.85 -32.29 -12.42
CA ILE A 48 -4.00 -30.88 -12.03
C ILE A 48 -3.01 -29.97 -12.78
N PHE A 49 -1.77 -30.41 -12.99
CA PHE A 49 -0.80 -29.67 -13.80
C PHE A 49 -1.31 -29.46 -15.24
N GLY A 50 -1.91 -30.49 -15.85
CA GLY A 50 -2.56 -30.40 -17.16
C GLY A 50 -3.73 -29.40 -17.20
N GLU A 51 -4.58 -29.42 -16.16
CA GLU A 51 -5.68 -28.44 -15.99
C GLU A 51 -5.13 -27.01 -15.92
N ILE A 52 -4.07 -26.79 -15.14
CA ILE A 52 -3.40 -25.48 -15.04
C ILE A 52 -2.86 -25.01 -16.39
N GLN A 53 -2.17 -25.90 -17.12
CA GLN A 53 -1.64 -25.59 -18.45
C GLN A 53 -2.77 -25.22 -19.44
N LYS A 54 -3.93 -25.87 -19.34
CA LYS A 54 -5.13 -25.52 -20.12
C LYS A 54 -5.61 -24.10 -19.78
N ILE A 55 -5.79 -23.77 -18.50
CA ILE A 55 -6.20 -22.43 -18.05
C ILE A 55 -5.25 -21.35 -18.57
N ILE A 56 -3.93 -21.57 -18.48
CA ILE A 56 -2.91 -20.60 -18.93
C ILE A 56 -2.93 -20.43 -20.46
N ARG A 57 -3.13 -21.51 -21.23
CA ARG A 57 -3.18 -21.45 -22.70
C ARG A 57 -4.43 -20.73 -23.21
N GLU A 58 -5.58 -20.99 -22.59
CA GLU A 58 -6.86 -20.38 -22.97
C GLU A 58 -6.96 -18.89 -22.61
N ASN A 59 -6.08 -18.39 -21.74
CA ASN A 59 -6.12 -17.00 -21.28
C ASN A 59 -4.80 -16.29 -21.61
N SER A 60 -4.78 -15.57 -22.73
CA SER A 60 -3.61 -14.82 -23.21
C SER A 60 -3.04 -13.87 -22.14
N GLY A 61 -3.92 -13.27 -21.32
CA GLY A 61 -3.55 -12.40 -20.20
C GLY A 61 -2.73 -13.11 -19.11
N LEU A 62 -2.89 -14.42 -18.95
CA LEU A 62 -2.17 -15.24 -17.97
C LEU A 62 -0.90 -15.90 -18.54
N LYS A 63 -0.68 -15.92 -19.86
CA LYS A 63 0.40 -16.71 -20.48
C LYS A 63 1.78 -16.49 -19.84
N LYS A 64 2.18 -15.24 -19.63
CA LYS A 64 3.49 -14.92 -19.02
C LYS A 64 3.48 -15.11 -17.50
N VAL A 65 2.52 -14.49 -16.81
CA VAL A 65 2.50 -14.42 -15.34
C VAL A 65 2.09 -15.76 -14.71
N GLY A 66 1.11 -16.45 -15.31
CA GLY A 66 0.64 -17.76 -14.89
C GLY A 66 1.71 -18.84 -15.02
N ASN A 67 2.46 -18.87 -16.13
CA ASN A 67 3.58 -19.82 -16.29
C ASN A 67 4.68 -19.58 -15.26
N LYS A 68 5.05 -18.31 -15.01
CA LYS A 68 6.03 -17.95 -13.99
C LYS A 68 5.57 -18.39 -12.59
N LEU A 69 4.29 -18.17 -12.26
CA LEU A 69 3.72 -18.63 -10.99
C LEU A 69 3.79 -20.16 -10.90
N LEU A 70 3.29 -20.88 -11.91
CA LEU A 70 3.23 -22.34 -11.92
C LEU A 70 4.62 -22.96 -11.71
N ILE A 71 5.64 -22.52 -12.45
CA ILE A 71 6.99 -23.06 -12.31
C ILE A 71 7.54 -22.81 -10.91
N THR A 72 7.33 -21.61 -10.37
CA THR A 72 7.74 -21.25 -9.01
C THR A 72 7.02 -22.12 -7.98
N PHE A 73 5.72 -22.32 -8.16
CA PHE A 73 4.89 -23.09 -7.25
C PHE A 73 5.20 -24.58 -7.31
N LEU A 74 5.40 -25.14 -8.51
CA LEU A 74 5.80 -26.54 -8.71
C LEU A 74 7.11 -26.87 -7.99
N ARG A 75 8.09 -25.95 -8.03
CA ARG A 75 9.37 -26.12 -7.32
C ARG A 75 9.23 -26.13 -5.80
N LYS A 76 8.33 -25.30 -5.26
CA LYS A 76 8.21 -25.08 -3.82
C LYS A 76 7.17 -25.98 -3.15
N HIS A 77 6.10 -26.29 -3.86
CA HIS A 77 4.88 -26.90 -3.33
C HIS A 77 4.27 -27.92 -4.33
N PRO A 78 5.04 -28.93 -4.80
CA PRO A 78 4.60 -29.84 -5.86
C PRO A 78 3.32 -30.63 -5.51
N LYS A 79 3.11 -30.92 -4.21
CA LYS A 79 1.95 -31.67 -3.71
C LYS A 79 0.69 -30.81 -3.46
N GLN A 80 0.71 -29.54 -3.88
CA GLN A 80 -0.34 -28.56 -3.55
C GLN A 80 -0.84 -27.82 -4.80
N LEU A 81 -0.67 -28.42 -5.99
CA LEU A 81 -1.00 -27.79 -7.26
C LEU A 81 -2.48 -27.38 -7.36
N GLY A 82 -3.39 -28.05 -6.65
CA GLY A 82 -4.80 -27.66 -6.59
C GLY A 82 -5.03 -26.21 -6.16
N ILE A 83 -4.21 -25.69 -5.24
CA ILE A 83 -4.29 -24.29 -4.79
C ILE A 83 -3.86 -23.33 -5.91
N CYS A 84 -2.84 -23.70 -6.68
CA CYS A 84 -2.42 -22.91 -7.84
C CYS A 84 -3.50 -22.92 -8.93
N ARG A 85 -4.13 -24.06 -9.18
CA ARG A 85 -5.25 -24.18 -10.12
C ARG A 85 -6.41 -23.28 -9.71
N ASP A 86 -6.85 -23.37 -8.47
CA ASP A 86 -7.99 -22.59 -7.97
C ASP A 86 -7.72 -21.07 -8.04
N LEU A 87 -6.47 -20.64 -7.81
CA LEU A 87 -6.09 -19.24 -7.98
C LEU A 87 -6.17 -18.80 -9.45
N LEU A 88 -5.71 -19.64 -10.38
CA LEU A 88 -5.75 -19.33 -11.81
C LEU A 88 -7.18 -19.34 -12.36
N GLU A 89 -8.05 -20.24 -11.87
CA GLU A 89 -9.48 -20.22 -12.18
C GLU A 89 -10.15 -18.93 -11.69
N LEU A 90 -9.83 -18.48 -10.48
CA LEU A 90 -10.31 -17.21 -9.97
C LEU A 90 -9.81 -16.04 -10.83
N ALA A 91 -8.54 -16.05 -11.22
CA ALA A 91 -7.97 -15.02 -12.08
C ALA A 91 -8.64 -15.01 -13.46
N LYS A 92 -8.92 -16.19 -14.05
CA LYS A 92 -9.61 -16.35 -15.35
C LYS A 92 -10.99 -15.68 -15.36
N LYS A 93 -11.71 -15.69 -14.22
CA LYS A 93 -13.05 -15.09 -14.07
C LYS A 93 -13.03 -13.57 -13.84
N SER A 94 -11.85 -12.96 -13.62
CA SER A 94 -11.73 -11.52 -13.43
C SER A 94 -11.73 -10.78 -14.76
N GLU A 95 -12.27 -9.57 -14.79
CA GLU A 95 -12.11 -8.62 -15.92
C GLU A 95 -10.63 -8.36 -16.26
N SER A 96 -9.72 -8.53 -15.29
CA SER A 96 -8.29 -8.38 -15.50
C SER A 96 -7.50 -9.45 -14.73
N PRO A 97 -7.31 -10.65 -15.32
CA PRO A 97 -6.54 -11.74 -14.71
C PRO A 97 -5.13 -11.29 -14.30
N GLN A 98 -4.51 -10.41 -15.11
CA GLN A 98 -3.20 -9.81 -14.85
C GLN A 98 -3.19 -9.01 -13.54
N ARG A 99 -4.19 -8.16 -13.29
CA ARG A 99 -4.27 -7.36 -12.05
C ARG A 99 -4.37 -8.23 -10.82
N VAL A 100 -5.11 -9.34 -10.88
CA VAL A 100 -5.19 -10.33 -9.78
C VAL A 100 -3.82 -10.90 -9.47
N MET A 101 -3.12 -11.35 -10.51
CA MET A 101 -1.78 -11.94 -10.37
C MET A 101 -0.75 -10.92 -9.90
N MET A 102 -0.87 -9.65 -10.32
CA MET A 102 -0.02 -8.55 -9.85
C MET A 102 -0.27 -8.22 -8.38
N ALA A 103 -1.54 -8.10 -7.96
CA ALA A 103 -1.89 -7.87 -6.55
C ALA A 103 -1.36 -9.01 -5.68
N PHE A 104 -1.50 -10.25 -6.15
CA PHE A 104 -0.95 -11.42 -5.49
C PHE A 104 0.58 -11.38 -5.41
N GLY A 105 1.26 -11.10 -6.53
CA GLY A 105 2.72 -10.97 -6.60
C GLY A 105 3.28 -9.91 -5.64
N LYS A 106 2.65 -8.74 -5.59
CA LYS A 106 2.97 -7.69 -4.60
C LYS A 106 2.80 -8.21 -3.18
N GLY A 107 1.69 -8.92 -2.90
CA GLY A 107 1.45 -9.59 -1.62
C GLY A 107 2.62 -10.46 -1.21
N LEU A 108 3.11 -11.29 -2.13
CA LEU A 108 4.26 -12.15 -1.88
C LEU A 108 5.55 -11.36 -1.63
N GLU A 109 5.80 -10.28 -2.36
CA GLU A 109 6.98 -9.43 -2.16
C GLU A 109 7.01 -8.81 -0.76
N TYR A 110 5.89 -8.28 -0.29
CA TYR A 110 5.78 -7.78 1.07
C TYR A 110 6.04 -8.87 2.11
N LEU A 111 5.52 -10.07 1.88
CA LEU A 111 5.70 -11.19 2.80
C LEU A 111 7.14 -11.71 2.88
N LYS A 112 7.96 -11.54 1.83
CA LYS A 112 9.39 -11.86 1.89
C LYS A 112 10.13 -11.02 2.93
N THR A 113 9.59 -9.87 3.32
CA THR A 113 10.16 -9.02 4.37
C THR A 113 9.88 -9.54 5.78
N ILE A 114 8.97 -10.52 5.94
CA ILE A 114 8.62 -11.10 7.23
C ILE A 114 9.59 -12.24 7.54
N PRO A 115 10.43 -12.12 8.58
CA PRO A 115 11.41 -13.16 8.91
C PRO A 115 10.74 -14.50 9.24
N LYS A 116 11.39 -15.61 8.86
CA LYS A 116 11.14 -16.99 9.35
C LYS A 116 9.83 -17.66 8.92
N ALA A 117 9.08 -17.07 8.02
CA ALA A 117 7.75 -17.58 7.72
C ALA A 117 7.81 -18.65 6.60
N LYS A 118 7.91 -19.93 7.00
CA LYS A 118 7.84 -21.09 6.09
C LYS A 118 6.46 -21.17 5.43
N ASN A 119 6.44 -21.48 4.13
CA ASN A 119 5.22 -21.70 3.33
C ASN A 119 4.23 -20.52 3.36
N VAL A 120 4.70 -19.28 3.54
CA VAL A 120 3.82 -18.10 3.56
C VAL A 120 3.07 -17.93 2.26
N GLU A 121 3.74 -18.16 1.15
CA GLU A 121 3.16 -18.09 -0.20
C GLU A 121 1.92 -18.99 -0.28
N LEU A 122 2.04 -20.23 0.20
CA LEU A 122 0.93 -21.18 0.26
C LEU A 122 -0.19 -20.72 1.22
N LYS A 123 0.18 -20.22 2.42
CA LYS A 123 -0.79 -19.77 3.42
C LYS A 123 -1.62 -18.60 2.92
N ILE A 124 -0.99 -17.61 2.28
CA ILE A 124 -1.72 -16.45 1.77
C ILE A 124 -2.59 -16.81 0.56
N MET A 125 -2.17 -17.74 -0.31
CA MET A 125 -3.03 -18.26 -1.38
C MET A 125 -4.29 -18.90 -0.82
N ARG A 126 -4.14 -19.77 0.18
CA ARG A 126 -5.29 -20.42 0.84
C ARG A 126 -6.24 -19.38 1.45
N LEU A 127 -5.71 -18.40 2.18
CA LEU A 127 -6.52 -17.33 2.78
C LEU A 127 -7.23 -16.51 1.71
N PHE A 128 -6.54 -16.16 0.61
CA PHE A 128 -7.14 -15.41 -0.48
C PHE A 128 -8.27 -16.20 -1.15
N LEU A 129 -8.08 -17.50 -1.41
CA LEU A 129 -9.15 -18.36 -1.93
C LEU A 129 -10.34 -18.48 -0.98
N GLN A 130 -10.08 -18.61 0.33
CA GLN A 130 -11.14 -18.63 1.35
C GLN A 130 -11.93 -17.31 1.38
N ILE A 131 -11.24 -16.17 1.35
CA ILE A 131 -11.87 -14.85 1.30
C ILE A 131 -12.72 -14.67 0.05
N ASN A 132 -12.30 -15.21 -1.09
CA ASN A 132 -13.08 -15.15 -2.31
C ASN A 132 -14.35 -16.00 -2.29
N LYS A 133 -14.49 -16.91 -1.32
CA LYS A 133 -15.71 -17.67 -1.05
C LYS A 133 -16.56 -17.05 0.08
N ASP A 134 -16.06 -16.02 0.75
CA ASP A 134 -16.73 -15.38 1.89
C ASP A 134 -17.81 -14.39 1.37
N PRO A 135 -19.11 -14.62 1.61
CA PRO A 135 -20.18 -13.76 1.09
C PRO A 135 -20.08 -12.34 1.64
N LYS A 136 -19.58 -12.15 2.87
CA LYS A 136 -19.46 -10.83 3.51
C LYS A 136 -18.39 -9.96 2.87
N LEU A 137 -17.49 -10.56 2.09
CA LEU A 137 -16.39 -9.87 1.42
C LEU A 137 -16.58 -9.81 -0.10
N GLN A 138 -17.75 -10.22 -0.62
CA GLN A 138 -17.99 -10.19 -2.07
C GLN A 138 -18.07 -8.77 -2.63
N SER A 139 -18.44 -7.79 -1.81
CA SER A 139 -18.45 -6.37 -2.19
C SER A 139 -17.04 -5.77 -2.34
N LEU A 140 -16.00 -6.45 -1.84
CA LEU A 140 -14.62 -6.01 -1.99
C LEU A 140 -14.09 -6.38 -3.37
N THR A 141 -13.27 -5.50 -3.92
CA THR A 141 -12.45 -5.78 -5.10
C THR A 141 -11.45 -6.90 -4.83
N LEU A 142 -10.94 -7.55 -5.88
CA LEU A 142 -9.94 -8.61 -5.73
C LEU A 142 -8.65 -8.12 -5.05
N GLU A 143 -8.26 -6.87 -5.27
CA GLU A 143 -7.11 -6.25 -4.61
C GLU A 143 -7.36 -6.06 -3.09
N GLU A 144 -8.54 -5.57 -2.72
CA GLU A 144 -8.94 -5.43 -1.31
C GLU A 144 -9.01 -6.79 -0.62
N ARG A 145 -9.57 -7.83 -1.29
CA ARG A 145 -9.58 -9.20 -0.77
C ARG A 145 -8.17 -9.76 -0.54
N MET A 146 -7.23 -9.45 -1.43
CA MET A 146 -5.82 -9.84 -1.26
C MET A 146 -5.18 -9.13 -0.05
N ASN A 147 -5.47 -7.84 0.13
CA ASN A 147 -5.04 -7.11 1.31
C ASN A 147 -5.66 -7.69 2.60
N VAL A 148 -6.94 -8.06 2.59
CA VAL A 148 -7.58 -8.75 3.72
C VAL A 148 -6.90 -10.10 3.97
N ALA A 149 -6.51 -10.86 2.94
CA ALA A 149 -5.76 -12.11 3.10
C ALA A 149 -4.44 -11.89 3.82
N TYR A 150 -3.71 -10.83 3.46
CA TYR A 150 -2.52 -10.40 4.18
C TYR A 150 -2.84 -10.05 5.64
N GLY A 151 -3.87 -9.23 5.90
CA GLY A 151 -4.31 -8.91 7.26
C GLY A 151 -4.63 -10.14 8.11
N ARG A 152 -5.39 -11.10 7.57
CA ARG A 152 -5.72 -12.37 8.23
C ARG A 152 -4.47 -13.22 8.50
N LEU A 153 -3.49 -13.22 7.60
CA LEU A 153 -2.22 -13.93 7.81
C LEU A 153 -1.43 -13.35 8.99
N ILE A 154 -1.37 -12.03 9.11
CA ILE A 154 -0.62 -11.33 10.18
C ILE A 154 -1.34 -11.48 11.52
N LEU A 155 -2.61 -11.08 11.58
CA LEU A 155 -3.35 -10.86 12.82
C LEU A 155 -4.29 -12.00 13.20
N GLY A 156 -4.58 -12.91 12.28
CA GLY A 156 -5.70 -13.85 12.38
C GLY A 156 -7.01 -13.23 11.86
N THR A 157 -7.99 -14.09 11.57
CA THR A 157 -9.27 -13.69 10.97
C THR A 157 -10.03 -12.68 11.82
N GLU A 158 -10.22 -12.97 13.11
CA GLU A 158 -11.02 -12.13 14.02
C GLU A 158 -10.43 -10.72 14.16
N ASN A 159 -9.12 -10.62 14.41
CA ASN A 159 -8.46 -9.33 14.62
C ASN A 159 -8.37 -8.49 13.34
N ALA A 160 -8.13 -9.13 12.19
CA ALA A 160 -8.18 -8.43 10.91
C ALA A 160 -9.59 -7.87 10.66
N GLU A 161 -10.64 -8.63 10.98
CA GLU A 161 -12.02 -8.18 10.85
C GLU A 161 -12.37 -7.06 11.83
N LYS A 162 -11.87 -7.11 13.08
CA LYS A 162 -11.98 -6.02 14.04
C LYS A 162 -11.35 -4.74 13.51
N LEU A 163 -10.15 -4.79 12.91
CA LEU A 163 -9.54 -3.60 12.30
C LEU A 163 -10.35 -3.08 11.10
N ARG A 164 -10.82 -3.97 10.23
CA ARG A 164 -11.61 -3.61 9.06
C ARG A 164 -12.90 -2.89 9.45
N THR A 165 -13.58 -3.37 10.48
CA THR A 165 -14.87 -2.82 10.92
C THR A 165 -14.69 -1.58 11.80
N LYS A 166 -13.74 -1.57 12.74
CA LYS A 166 -13.55 -0.45 13.69
C LYS A 166 -12.73 0.70 13.13
N ARG A 167 -11.82 0.44 12.19
CA ARG A 167 -10.93 1.46 11.59
C ARG A 167 -11.13 1.64 10.10
N GLY A 168 -11.97 0.82 9.46
CA GLY A 168 -12.18 0.86 8.01
C GLY A 168 -11.02 0.28 7.19
N ILE A 169 -9.97 -0.24 7.85
CA ILE A 169 -8.74 -0.69 7.18
C ILE A 169 -9.05 -1.88 6.26
N THR A 170 -8.86 -1.65 4.96
CA THR A 170 -9.00 -2.67 3.91
C THR A 170 -7.70 -2.92 3.19
N TYR A 171 -6.77 -1.95 3.19
CA TYR A 171 -5.46 -2.06 2.54
C TYR A 171 -4.35 -2.39 3.56
N PHE A 172 -4.45 -3.57 4.18
CA PHE A 172 -3.51 -4.01 5.23
C PHE A 172 -2.05 -4.00 4.79
N MET A 173 -1.74 -4.22 3.51
CA MET A 173 -0.37 -4.24 3.01
C MET A 173 0.30 -2.86 2.98
N ARG A 174 -0.45 -1.76 3.20
CA ARG A 174 0.14 -0.43 3.42
C ARG A 174 0.92 -0.35 4.72
N TYR A 175 0.63 -1.24 5.67
CA TYR A 175 1.15 -1.20 7.02
C TYR A 175 2.05 -2.41 7.29
N SER A 176 3.16 -2.16 7.98
CA SER A 176 4.02 -3.22 8.51
C SER A 176 3.26 -4.08 9.53
N PRO A 177 3.67 -5.34 9.75
CA PRO A 177 3.10 -6.18 10.80
C PRO A 177 3.07 -5.50 12.18
N GLN A 178 4.13 -4.79 12.57
CA GLN A 178 4.20 -4.06 13.84
C GLN A 178 3.14 -2.96 13.94
N GLN A 179 2.87 -2.24 12.84
CA GLN A 179 1.85 -1.20 12.80
C GLN A 179 0.45 -1.79 12.93
N LEU A 180 0.16 -2.88 12.22
CA LEU A 180 -1.11 -3.59 12.32
C LEU A 180 -1.37 -4.08 13.75
N GLU A 181 -0.35 -4.63 14.42
CA GLU A 181 -0.45 -5.04 15.82
C GLU A 181 -0.66 -3.88 16.78
N SER A 182 0.01 -2.74 16.55
CA SER A 182 -0.23 -1.52 17.34
C SER A 182 -1.66 -1.02 17.18
N GLN A 183 -2.20 -0.99 15.95
CA GLN A 183 -3.60 -0.62 15.71
C GLN A 183 -4.56 -1.59 16.41
N MET A 184 -4.27 -2.90 16.39
CA MET A 184 -5.09 -3.89 17.07
C MET A 184 -5.04 -3.72 18.58
N TYR A 185 -3.85 -3.52 19.16
CA TYR A 185 -3.68 -3.30 20.60
C TYR A 185 -4.36 -2.03 21.12
N GLN A 186 -4.53 -1.02 20.26
CA GLN A 186 -5.31 0.19 20.56
C GLN A 186 -6.83 -0.05 20.60
N ILE A 187 -7.32 -1.10 19.95
CA ILE A 187 -8.73 -1.53 20.00
C ILE A 187 -8.94 -2.53 21.14
N ASP A 188 -7.99 -3.45 21.31
CA ASP A 188 -8.10 -4.58 22.24
C ASP A 188 -6.78 -4.76 23.00
N ARG A 189 -6.78 -4.33 24.27
CA ARG A 189 -5.61 -4.41 25.17
C ARG A 189 -5.23 -5.84 25.54
N THR A 190 -6.12 -6.81 25.28
CA THR A 190 -5.87 -8.23 25.52
C THR A 190 -5.12 -8.90 24.36
N TYR A 191 -5.00 -8.21 23.22
CA TYR A 191 -4.27 -8.70 22.05
C TYR A 191 -2.81 -9.05 22.41
N LYS A 192 -2.38 -10.24 21.97
CA LYS A 192 -1.01 -10.77 22.15
C LYS A 192 -0.19 -10.54 20.88
N PRO A 193 0.67 -9.51 20.82
CA PRO A 193 1.45 -9.21 19.63
C PRO A 193 2.55 -10.26 19.38
N LYS A 194 2.90 -10.47 18.11
CA LYS A 194 3.92 -11.39 17.61
C LYS A 194 5.15 -10.65 17.08
N TYR A 195 5.00 -9.41 16.62
CA TYR A 195 6.04 -8.63 15.94
C TYR A 195 6.53 -7.43 16.76
N THR A 196 5.82 -7.05 17.83
CA THR A 196 6.21 -5.99 18.78
C THR A 196 6.03 -6.48 20.22
N SER A 197 6.87 -6.04 21.17
CA SER A 197 6.68 -6.38 22.59
C SER A 197 5.47 -5.64 23.18
N ARG A 198 4.81 -6.24 24.18
CA ARG A 198 3.69 -5.57 24.88
C ARG A 198 4.14 -4.29 25.56
N ASP A 199 5.37 -4.23 26.07
CA ASP A 199 5.87 -3.04 26.77
C ASP A 199 6.13 -1.88 25.81
N GLU A 200 6.64 -2.14 24.60
CA GLU A 200 6.72 -1.10 23.56
C GLU A 200 5.33 -0.60 23.16
N LEU A 201 4.34 -1.50 23.06
CA LEU A 201 2.96 -1.08 22.77
C LEU A 201 2.34 -0.26 23.89
N ARG A 202 2.62 -0.58 25.16
CA ARG A 202 2.21 0.22 26.33
C ARG A 202 2.86 1.59 26.32
N LEU A 203 4.17 1.65 26.08
CA LEU A 203 4.91 2.90 25.95
C LEU A 203 4.36 3.75 24.80
N GLN A 204 3.96 3.14 23.68
CA GLN A 204 3.27 3.84 22.61
C GLN A 204 1.97 4.50 23.05
N GLN A 205 1.28 3.99 24.07
CA GLN A 205 0.00 4.57 24.49
C GLN A 205 0.12 5.88 25.26
N THR A 206 1.29 6.12 25.87
CA THR A 206 1.58 7.34 26.64
C THR A 206 2.08 8.47 25.75
N ARG A 207 2.44 8.18 24.50
CA ARG A 207 2.94 9.16 23.52
C ARG A 207 1.81 10.07 22.99
N PRO A 208 2.13 11.28 22.51
CA PRO A 208 1.16 12.18 21.90
C PRO A 208 0.45 11.53 20.71
N THR A 209 -0.86 11.79 20.58
CA THR A 209 -1.69 11.16 19.54
C THR A 209 -1.51 11.85 18.20
N VAL A 210 -1.17 11.05 17.17
CA VAL A 210 -1.27 11.40 15.75
C VAL A 210 -2.43 10.62 15.16
N LEU A 211 -3.47 11.30 14.69
CA LEU A 211 -4.54 10.69 13.90
C LEU A 211 -4.16 10.71 12.43
N VAL A 212 -4.23 9.56 11.77
CA VAL A 212 -4.03 9.39 10.33
C VAL A 212 -5.34 8.91 9.71
N VAL A 213 -5.88 9.65 8.75
CA VAL A 213 -7.07 9.26 7.99
C VAL A 213 -6.72 9.21 6.52
N PHE A 214 -6.88 8.02 5.92
CA PHE A 214 -6.60 7.78 4.52
C PHE A 214 -7.84 7.48 3.69
N ASN A 215 -7.77 7.86 2.42
CA ASN A 215 -8.64 7.35 1.38
C ASN A 215 -8.56 5.81 1.35
N LYS A 216 -9.73 5.19 1.57
CA LYS A 216 -9.90 3.74 1.57
C LYS A 216 -9.64 3.10 0.21
N HIS A 217 -9.84 3.82 -0.89
CA HIS A 217 -9.72 3.32 -2.26
C HIS A 217 -8.46 3.77 -3.02
N ASP A 218 -7.47 4.37 -2.34
CA ASP A 218 -6.20 4.72 -2.97
C ASP A 218 -5.37 3.46 -3.32
N ASN A 219 -5.58 2.94 -4.51
CA ASN A 219 -4.86 1.78 -5.04
C ASN A 219 -3.55 2.16 -5.73
N SER A 220 -3.21 3.46 -5.80
CA SER A 220 -2.08 3.94 -6.60
C SER A 220 -0.72 3.57 -6.02
N GLY A 221 -0.67 3.05 -4.79
CA GLY A 221 0.60 2.72 -4.15
C GLY A 221 1.21 3.87 -3.37
N SER A 222 0.68 5.09 -3.50
CA SER A 222 1.17 6.33 -2.86
C SER A 222 1.50 6.14 -1.37
N PHE A 223 0.64 5.40 -0.65
CA PHE A 223 0.76 5.14 0.78
C PHE A 223 1.48 3.84 1.14
N TYR A 224 1.72 2.95 0.18
CA TYR A 224 2.38 1.66 0.45
C TYR A 224 3.87 1.83 0.84
N PHE A 225 4.50 2.92 0.37
CA PHE A 225 5.87 3.26 0.74
C PHE A 225 5.98 3.96 2.11
N GLN A 226 4.86 4.28 2.77
CA GLN A 226 4.88 5.01 4.04
C GLN A 226 5.12 4.13 5.26
N SER A 227 5.17 2.80 5.11
CA SER A 227 5.44 1.88 6.23
C SER A 227 6.71 2.25 7.01
N LYS A 228 7.77 2.71 6.33
CA LYS A 228 8.98 3.22 6.96
C LYS A 228 8.72 4.51 7.74
N SER A 229 8.05 5.49 7.13
CA SER A 229 7.78 6.79 7.76
C SER A 229 6.88 6.63 8.99
N PHE A 230 5.89 5.73 8.96
CA PHE A 230 5.06 5.42 10.13
C PHE A 230 5.81 4.70 11.23
N ARG A 231 6.80 3.86 10.89
CA ARG A 231 7.65 3.23 11.90
C ARG A 231 8.44 4.28 12.65
N ASP A 232 8.99 5.29 11.96
CA ASP A 232 9.71 6.38 12.60
C ASP A 232 8.79 7.28 13.43
N LEU A 233 7.59 7.61 12.93
CA LEU A 233 6.58 8.33 13.71
C LEU A 233 6.19 7.56 14.98
N SER A 234 5.99 6.25 14.87
CA SER A 234 5.54 5.42 16.00
C SER A 234 6.51 5.43 17.19
N LYS A 235 7.80 5.73 16.98
CA LYS A 235 8.81 5.86 18.06
C LYS A 235 8.54 7.05 18.99
N LYS A 236 7.85 8.08 18.49
CA LYS A 236 7.65 9.36 19.18
C LYS A 236 6.17 9.68 19.41
N PHE A 237 5.29 9.03 18.67
CA PHE A 237 3.86 9.27 18.70
C PHE A 237 3.05 7.99 18.84
N LYS A 238 1.86 8.13 19.42
CA LYS A 238 0.78 7.15 19.30
C LYS A 238 0.08 7.36 17.97
N VAL A 239 0.40 6.54 16.98
CA VAL A 239 -0.20 6.63 15.64
C VAL A 239 -1.53 5.87 15.61
N VAL A 240 -2.63 6.56 15.32
CA VAL A 240 -3.98 6.00 15.21
C VAL A 240 -4.43 6.10 13.75
N ILE A 241 -4.75 4.98 13.12
CA ILE A 241 -4.99 4.92 11.66
C ILE A 241 -6.45 4.58 11.39
N TYR A 242 -7.06 5.33 10.47
CA TYR A 242 -8.36 5.06 9.87
C TYR A 242 -8.27 5.10 8.35
N GLU A 243 -9.10 4.27 7.70
CA GLU A 243 -9.40 4.36 6.28
C GLU A 243 -10.89 4.67 6.12
N THR A 244 -11.21 5.64 5.26
CA THR A 244 -12.60 6.02 4.97
C THR A 244 -12.79 6.34 3.50
N ASP A 245 -14.02 6.20 3.03
CA ASP A 245 -14.46 6.48 1.67
C ASP A 245 -15.38 7.71 1.57
N ASN A 246 -15.61 8.40 2.69
CA ASN A 246 -16.51 9.55 2.77
C ASN A 246 -16.14 10.52 3.91
N GLU A 247 -16.71 11.73 3.84
CA GLU A 247 -16.48 12.79 4.82
C GLU A 247 -16.96 12.42 6.23
N GLN A 248 -18.15 11.83 6.35
CA GLN A 248 -18.71 11.46 7.65
C GLN A 248 -17.83 10.46 8.40
N GLY A 249 -17.19 9.54 7.69
CA GLY A 249 -16.23 8.60 8.24
C GLY A 249 -14.96 9.29 8.75
N PHE A 250 -14.51 10.36 8.11
CA PHE A 250 -13.43 11.22 8.63
C PHE A 250 -13.84 11.92 9.94
N TYR A 251 -15.04 12.51 9.99
CA TYR A 251 -15.54 13.14 11.22
C TYR A 251 -15.71 12.13 12.36
N ASN A 252 -16.20 10.92 12.05
CA ASN A 252 -16.26 9.81 13.00
C ASN A 252 -14.86 9.41 13.49
N ALA A 253 -13.85 9.34 12.62
CA ALA A 253 -12.48 9.03 13.01
C ALA A 253 -11.91 10.07 14.00
N VAL A 254 -12.14 11.37 13.75
CA VAL A 254 -11.74 12.45 14.66
C VAL A 254 -12.41 12.29 16.02
N ARG A 255 -13.75 12.18 16.06
CA ARG A 255 -14.52 12.02 17.30
C ARG A 255 -14.12 10.79 18.09
N ASN A 256 -14.04 9.64 17.42
CA ASN A 256 -13.70 8.37 18.06
C ASN A 256 -12.26 8.37 18.60
N THR A 257 -11.33 8.99 17.87
CA THR A 257 -9.95 9.12 18.33
C THR A 257 -9.88 10.00 19.56
N HIS A 258 -10.52 11.17 19.55
CA HIS A 258 -10.55 12.05 20.73
C HIS A 258 -11.15 11.33 21.95
N LYS A 259 -12.30 10.67 21.76
CA LYS A 259 -12.98 9.93 22.83
C LYS A 259 -12.13 8.79 23.42
N THR A 260 -11.40 8.06 22.57
CA THR A 260 -10.70 6.84 23.00
C THR A 260 -9.26 7.10 23.43
N HIS A 261 -8.61 8.08 22.80
CA HIS A 261 -7.16 8.30 22.87
C HIS A 261 -6.77 9.67 23.44
N GLY A 262 -7.75 10.51 23.78
CA GLY A 262 -7.54 11.86 24.28
C GLY A 262 -7.19 12.87 23.18
N LYS A 263 -6.57 13.99 23.58
CA LYS A 263 -6.23 15.10 22.69
C LYS A 263 -5.44 14.64 21.45
N ILE A 264 -5.87 15.09 20.28
CA ILE A 264 -5.18 14.88 19.00
C ILE A 264 -4.17 16.02 18.84
N THR A 265 -2.87 15.69 18.84
CA THR A 265 -1.81 16.70 18.67
C THR A 265 -1.48 16.94 17.20
N HIS A 266 -1.63 15.90 16.38
CA HIS A 266 -1.35 15.93 14.96
C HIS A 266 -2.45 15.20 14.18
N LEU A 267 -2.84 15.76 13.05
CA LEU A 267 -3.81 15.17 12.12
C LEU A 267 -3.19 15.04 10.73
N MET A 268 -3.15 13.83 10.20
CA MET A 268 -2.68 13.52 8.86
C MET A 268 -3.87 13.08 8.00
N ILE A 269 -4.06 13.73 6.85
CA ILE A 269 -5.18 13.46 5.94
C ILE A 269 -4.62 13.12 4.56
N GLY A 270 -4.77 11.87 4.11
CA GLY A 270 -4.21 11.44 2.82
C GLY A 270 -5.24 10.93 1.84
N GLY A 271 -5.03 11.27 0.56
CA GLY A 271 -5.87 10.87 -0.55
C GLY A 271 -5.49 11.62 -1.82
N HIS A 272 -6.35 11.53 -2.85
CA HIS A 272 -6.20 12.34 -4.06
C HIS A 272 -6.71 13.75 -3.78
N GLY A 273 -5.80 14.72 -3.73
CA GLY A 273 -6.11 16.12 -3.44
C GLY A 273 -6.33 16.95 -4.70
N THR A 274 -7.21 17.93 -4.58
CA THR A 274 -7.30 19.11 -5.46
C THR A 274 -6.98 20.37 -4.64
N HIS A 275 -7.18 21.56 -5.18
CA HIS A 275 -6.96 22.82 -4.44
C HIS A 275 -7.99 23.06 -3.31
N ASP A 276 -9.17 22.44 -3.40
CA ASP A 276 -10.31 22.65 -2.50
C ASP A 276 -10.73 21.41 -1.70
N LYS A 277 -10.45 20.19 -2.18
CA LYS A 277 -10.94 18.97 -1.53
C LYS A 277 -9.95 17.83 -1.56
N ILE A 278 -10.20 16.85 -0.72
CA ILE A 278 -9.54 15.55 -0.74
C ILE A 278 -10.58 14.49 -1.07
N VAL A 279 -10.35 13.75 -2.14
CA VAL A 279 -11.21 12.63 -2.54
C VAL A 279 -10.90 11.43 -1.66
N PHE A 280 -11.93 10.88 -0.99
CA PHE A 280 -11.86 9.64 -0.21
C PHE A 280 -12.55 8.47 -0.91
N GLY A 281 -13.60 8.71 -1.69
CA GLY A 281 -14.36 7.68 -2.39
C GLY A 281 -14.16 7.66 -3.90
N ARG A 282 -14.47 6.54 -4.55
CA ARG A 282 -14.58 6.48 -6.02
C ARG A 282 -15.99 6.81 -6.46
N LYS A 283 -16.13 7.70 -7.45
CA LYS A 283 -17.41 7.91 -8.14
C LYS A 283 -17.78 6.63 -8.88
N LYS A 284 -18.97 6.08 -8.61
CA LYS A 284 -19.49 4.91 -9.32
C LYS A 284 -20.17 5.35 -10.62
N LYS A 285 -20.24 4.46 -11.61
CA LYS A 285 -20.98 4.74 -12.85
C LYS A 285 -22.47 4.88 -12.50
N GLY A 286 -23.09 5.97 -12.95
CA GLY A 286 -24.50 6.30 -12.66
C GLY A 286 -24.74 7.03 -11.35
N GLU A 287 -23.69 7.29 -10.55
CA GLU A 287 -23.81 8.01 -9.28
C GLU A 287 -24.04 9.52 -9.52
N SER A 288 -24.97 10.10 -8.75
CA SER A 288 -25.29 11.52 -8.82
C SER A 288 -24.11 12.39 -8.38
N ASN A 289 -24.17 13.70 -8.66
CA ASN A 289 -23.14 14.62 -8.18
C ASN A 289 -23.16 14.76 -6.65
N GLU A 290 -24.34 14.72 -6.04
CA GLU A 290 -24.50 14.80 -4.58
C GLU A 290 -23.90 13.57 -3.88
N GLU A 291 -24.11 12.37 -4.43
CA GLU A 291 -23.51 11.14 -3.91
C GLU A 291 -21.98 11.14 -4.07
N ALA A 292 -21.48 11.70 -5.19
CA ALA A 292 -20.05 11.86 -5.40
C ALA A 292 -19.43 12.91 -4.46
N GLU A 293 -20.17 13.95 -4.08
CA GLU A 293 -19.73 14.98 -3.14
C GLU A 293 -19.56 14.43 -1.72
N LYS A 294 -20.47 13.55 -1.26
CA LYS A 294 -20.36 12.84 0.03
C LYS A 294 -19.06 12.02 0.16
N LYS A 295 -18.44 11.66 -0.96
CA LYS A 295 -17.17 10.93 -1.06
C LYS A 295 -15.93 11.82 -1.05
N THR A 296 -16.12 13.12 -0.94
CA THR A 296 -15.06 14.12 -0.87
C THR A 296 -15.09 14.82 0.46
N LEU A 297 -13.91 15.10 1.02
CA LEU A 297 -13.76 15.95 2.18
C LEU A 297 -13.50 17.36 1.67
N ASP A 298 -14.49 18.24 1.81
CA ASP A 298 -14.34 19.66 1.53
C ASP A 298 -13.72 20.35 2.75
N LEU A 299 -12.45 20.72 2.62
CA LEU A 299 -11.72 21.42 3.69
C LEU A 299 -11.81 22.94 3.55
N THR A 300 -12.70 23.44 2.69
CA THR A 300 -13.00 24.87 2.54
C THR A 300 -14.29 25.28 3.24
N ASP A 301 -15.15 24.33 3.62
CA ASP A 301 -16.34 24.59 4.45
C ASP A 301 -15.95 24.89 5.90
N ILE A 302 -15.80 26.18 6.20
CA ILE A 302 -15.45 26.67 7.54
C ILE A 302 -16.52 26.31 8.57
N ALA A 303 -17.80 26.29 8.19
CA ALA A 303 -18.89 26.03 9.13
C ALA A 303 -18.88 24.56 9.58
N GLU A 304 -18.72 23.63 8.64
CA GLU A 304 -18.55 22.21 8.94
C GLU A 304 -17.27 21.95 9.73
N LEU A 305 -16.14 22.51 9.31
CA LEU A 305 -14.87 22.35 10.02
C LEU A 305 -14.93 22.87 11.46
N ARG A 306 -15.63 23.97 11.74
CA ARG A 306 -15.81 24.50 13.10
C ARG A 306 -16.45 23.49 14.05
N LYS A 307 -17.27 22.54 13.55
CA LYS A 307 -17.83 21.45 14.37
C LYS A 307 -16.74 20.53 14.94
N LEU A 308 -15.56 20.49 14.31
CA LEU A 308 -14.41 19.72 14.78
C LEU A 308 -13.47 20.49 15.71
N SER A 309 -13.64 21.81 15.86
CA SER A 309 -12.72 22.68 16.62
C SER A 309 -12.47 22.14 18.04
N LYS A 310 -13.52 21.72 18.76
CA LYS A 310 -13.39 21.16 20.11
C LYS A 310 -12.54 19.88 20.21
N TYR A 311 -12.30 19.18 19.10
CA TYR A 311 -11.46 17.97 19.05
C TYR A 311 -10.06 18.24 18.47
N LEU A 312 -9.91 19.34 17.73
CA LEU A 312 -8.75 19.66 16.91
C LEU A 312 -8.14 21.03 17.22
N GLU A 313 -8.55 21.69 18.31
CA GLU A 313 -7.99 22.98 18.70
C GLU A 313 -6.49 22.83 19.00
N GLY A 314 -5.70 23.70 18.37
CA GLY A 314 -4.25 23.68 18.49
C GLY A 314 -3.56 22.50 17.77
N VAL A 315 -4.28 21.76 16.91
CA VAL A 315 -3.71 20.63 16.18
C VAL A 315 -2.70 21.11 15.11
N ARG A 316 -1.69 20.28 14.82
CA ARG A 316 -0.86 20.41 13.62
C ARG A 316 -1.40 19.49 12.52
N ILE A 317 -1.71 20.04 11.35
CA ILE A 317 -2.33 19.30 10.24
C ILE A 317 -1.31 19.05 9.13
N ILE A 318 -1.29 17.82 8.61
CA ILE A 318 -0.48 17.39 7.48
C ILE A 318 -1.41 16.87 6.40
N LEU A 319 -1.47 17.59 5.27
CA LEU A 319 -2.22 17.16 4.09
C LEU A 319 -1.33 16.27 3.24
N GLU A 320 -1.56 14.98 3.38
CA GLU A 320 -0.93 13.89 2.65
C GLU A 320 -1.56 13.70 1.26
N ALA A 321 -1.84 14.82 0.55
CA ALA A 321 -2.57 14.84 -0.71
C ALA A 321 -1.99 15.90 -1.67
N CYS A 322 -1.90 15.59 -2.96
CA CYS A 322 -1.34 16.49 -3.98
C CYS A 322 -2.10 17.82 -4.09
N SER A 323 -1.38 18.89 -4.45
CA SER A 323 -1.96 20.19 -4.86
C SER A 323 -2.87 20.90 -3.85
N THR A 324 -2.92 20.42 -2.61
CA THR A 324 -3.76 20.97 -1.53
C THR A 324 -3.28 22.31 -0.96
N GLY A 325 -2.01 22.63 -1.17
CA GLY A 325 -1.41 23.94 -0.89
C GLY A 325 -1.26 24.83 -2.13
N GLY A 326 -1.71 24.36 -3.30
CA GLY A 326 -1.61 25.06 -4.57
C GLY A 326 -2.55 26.26 -4.68
N LYS A 327 -2.28 27.17 -5.62
CA LYS A 327 -3.25 28.19 -6.03
C LYS A 327 -4.17 27.57 -7.08
N ARG A 328 -5.49 27.77 -6.96
CA ARG A 328 -6.44 27.41 -8.01
C ARG A 328 -6.13 28.26 -9.26
N THR A 329 -5.80 27.64 -10.38
CA THR A 329 -5.75 28.33 -11.68
C THR A 329 -7.19 28.65 -12.08
N PRO A 330 -7.56 29.91 -12.37
CA PRO A 330 -8.92 30.23 -12.80
C PRO A 330 -9.28 29.46 -14.06
N GLY A 331 -10.54 29.01 -14.16
CA GLY A 331 -11.07 28.59 -15.46
C GLY A 331 -11.08 29.78 -16.43
N LYS A 332 -11.02 29.51 -17.74
CA LYS A 332 -11.21 30.54 -18.77
C LYS A 332 -12.54 31.26 -18.49
N GLY A 333 -12.50 32.56 -18.16
CA GLY A 333 -13.67 33.40 -17.92
C GLY A 333 -13.99 33.74 -16.45
N GLU A 334 -13.32 33.14 -15.46
CA GLU A 334 -13.53 33.50 -14.04
C GLU A 334 -12.70 34.72 -13.63
N LYS A 335 -13.35 35.81 -13.20
CA LYS A 335 -12.66 37.02 -12.70
C LYS A 335 -11.83 36.70 -11.44
N SER A 336 -10.57 37.14 -11.45
CA SER A 336 -9.48 36.90 -10.50
C SER A 336 -9.66 37.52 -9.09
N ILE A 337 -10.87 37.73 -8.61
CA ILE A 337 -11.09 38.51 -7.38
C ILE A 337 -11.04 37.57 -6.15
N ASN A 338 -10.02 37.76 -5.30
CA ASN A 338 -9.87 37.23 -3.93
C ASN A 338 -9.67 35.72 -3.66
N ARG A 339 -9.34 34.89 -4.65
CA ARG A 339 -9.23 33.42 -4.44
C ARG A 339 -7.94 32.91 -3.77
N SER A 340 -6.86 33.70 -3.70
CA SER A 340 -5.63 33.29 -3.01
C SER A 340 -5.80 33.13 -1.49
N LYS A 341 -6.85 33.75 -0.91
CA LYS A 341 -7.22 33.62 0.51
C LYS A 341 -8.03 32.35 0.82
N HIS A 342 -8.59 31.67 -0.18
CA HIS A 342 -9.49 30.51 0.00
C HIS A 342 -8.83 29.21 -0.48
N ASN A 343 -7.72 28.83 0.14
CA ASN A 343 -7.19 27.47 0.01
C ASN A 343 -7.39 26.71 1.31
N MET A 344 -7.34 25.37 1.26
CA MET A 344 -7.54 24.50 2.43
C MET A 344 -6.64 24.88 3.60
N ARG A 345 -5.42 25.34 3.33
CA ARG A 345 -4.49 25.77 4.38
C ARG A 345 -5.06 26.93 5.21
N THR A 346 -5.60 27.95 4.57
CA THR A 346 -6.21 29.09 5.26
C THR A 346 -7.49 28.67 5.97
N ALA A 347 -8.37 27.92 5.29
CA ALA A 347 -9.63 27.45 5.88
C ALA A 347 -9.41 26.63 7.15
N LEU A 348 -8.48 25.67 7.13
CA LEU A 348 -8.11 24.86 8.29
C LEU A 348 -7.53 25.69 9.44
N LYS A 349 -6.64 26.65 9.14
CA LYS A 349 -6.10 27.56 10.17
C LYS A 349 -7.19 28.37 10.83
N THR A 350 -8.12 28.92 10.04
CA THR A 350 -9.21 29.77 10.54
C THR A 350 -10.26 28.96 11.30
N ALA A 351 -10.72 27.83 10.76
CA ALA A 351 -11.81 27.06 11.32
C ALA A 351 -11.41 26.26 12.57
N LEU A 352 -10.20 25.71 12.58
CA LEU A 352 -9.73 24.80 13.64
C LEU A 352 -8.74 25.44 14.62
N LYS A 353 -8.36 26.71 14.38
CA LYS A 353 -7.23 27.36 15.09
C LYS A 353 -5.98 26.47 15.05
N ALA A 354 -5.72 25.84 13.90
CA ALA A 354 -4.60 24.92 13.74
C ALA A 354 -3.27 25.67 13.87
N VAL A 355 -2.36 25.17 14.71
CA VAL A 355 -1.05 25.80 14.94
C VAL A 355 -0.22 25.83 13.66
N LYS A 356 -0.24 24.72 12.92
CA LYS A 356 0.54 24.56 11.68
C LYS A 356 -0.23 23.68 10.72
N VAL A 357 -0.17 24.04 9.44
CA VAL A 357 -0.74 23.24 8.34
C VAL A 357 0.33 23.06 7.27
N PHE A 358 0.73 21.81 7.05
CA PHE A 358 1.65 21.36 6.02
C PHE A 358 0.84 20.87 4.82
N ALA A 359 0.97 21.55 3.68
CA ALA A 359 0.22 21.22 2.46
C ALA A 359 1.14 21.38 1.23
N PRO A 360 1.30 20.34 0.38
CA PRO A 360 2.13 20.43 -0.81
C PRO A 360 1.52 21.35 -1.86
N LYS A 361 2.35 22.21 -2.47
CA LYS A 361 1.93 23.19 -3.50
C LYS A 361 1.80 22.62 -4.91
N LYS A 362 2.43 21.48 -5.18
CA LYS A 362 2.49 20.79 -6.47
C LYS A 362 2.25 19.30 -6.25
N ASP A 363 2.13 18.55 -7.34
CA ASP A 363 2.01 17.09 -7.28
C ASP A 363 3.24 16.49 -6.59
N SER A 364 3.02 15.92 -5.40
CA SER A 364 4.03 15.22 -4.63
C SER A 364 3.73 13.73 -4.68
N MET A 365 4.32 13.03 -5.65
CA MET A 365 4.10 11.60 -5.84
C MET A 365 5.08 10.70 -5.08
N GLY A 366 5.97 11.24 -4.24
CA GLY A 366 7.05 10.45 -3.64
C GLY A 366 6.98 10.22 -2.13
N ALA A 367 8.05 9.56 -1.66
CA ALA A 367 8.28 9.27 -0.25
C ALA A 367 8.32 10.56 0.58
N LYS A 368 7.93 10.44 1.84
CA LYS A 368 7.87 11.59 2.76
C LYS A 368 8.70 11.32 3.99
N ARG A 369 9.46 12.34 4.37
CA ARG A 369 10.26 12.33 5.59
C ARG A 369 9.73 13.39 6.56
N TYR A 370 9.51 12.96 7.79
CA TYR A 370 9.08 13.83 8.88
C TYR A 370 10.31 14.18 9.72
N GLU A 371 10.52 15.48 9.92
CA GLU A 371 11.51 15.99 10.86
C GLU A 371 10.80 16.22 12.19
N ILE A 372 11.20 15.43 13.19
CA ILE A 372 10.60 15.44 14.52
C ILE A 372 11.59 16.14 15.45
N ILE A 373 11.15 17.21 16.09
CA ILE A 373 11.93 17.94 17.09
C ILE A 373 11.34 17.72 18.48
N THR A 374 12.15 17.93 19.51
CA THR A 374 11.71 17.98 20.90
C THR A 374 12.17 19.32 21.45
N ASP A 375 11.23 20.21 21.72
CA ASP A 375 11.49 21.57 22.20
C ASP A 375 10.67 21.81 23.47
N GLY A 376 11.33 22.20 24.57
CA GLY A 376 10.69 22.36 25.88
C GLY A 376 9.97 21.10 26.41
N GLY A 377 10.34 19.90 25.94
CA GLY A 377 9.65 18.64 26.25
C GLY A 377 8.43 18.33 25.37
N GLU A 378 8.01 19.25 24.49
CA GLU A 378 6.98 18.99 23.49
C GLU A 378 7.58 18.29 22.26
N ILE A 379 7.03 17.14 21.89
CA ILE A 379 7.39 16.41 20.68
C ILE A 379 6.52 16.91 19.52
N THR A 380 7.14 17.43 18.46
CA THR A 380 6.41 18.03 17.34
C THR A 380 6.98 17.61 15.98
N ILE A 381 6.12 17.56 14.96
CA ILE A 381 6.54 17.46 13.56
C ILE A 381 6.79 18.88 13.06
N ASP A 382 8.07 19.25 12.87
CA ASP A 382 8.42 20.60 12.45
C ASP A 382 8.49 20.76 10.93
N LYS A 383 8.97 19.73 10.23
CA LYS A 383 9.09 19.76 8.77
C LYS A 383 8.56 18.47 8.15
N VAL A 384 7.90 18.64 7.01
CA VAL A 384 7.53 17.53 6.12
C VAL A 384 8.23 17.75 4.80
N VAL A 385 9.16 16.86 4.47
CA VAL A 385 9.83 16.85 3.17
C VAL A 385 9.03 15.95 2.25
N PHE A 386 8.41 16.56 1.24
CA PHE A 386 7.72 15.87 0.16
C PHE A 386 8.75 15.58 -0.93
N GLU A 387 9.29 14.35 -1.00
CA GLU A 387 10.20 13.98 -2.07
C GLU A 387 9.39 13.71 -3.35
N LEU A 388 9.90 14.16 -4.50
CA LEU A 388 9.40 13.72 -5.80
C LEU A 388 10.06 12.39 -6.11
N MET A 389 9.29 11.31 -6.16
CA MET A 389 9.79 10.08 -6.73
C MET A 389 9.92 10.28 -8.24
N LYS A 390 11.14 10.11 -8.77
CA LYS A 390 11.28 9.80 -10.21
C LYS A 390 10.40 8.58 -10.49
N PRO A 391 9.67 8.54 -11.62
CA PRO A 391 8.74 7.45 -11.90
C PRO A 391 9.47 6.11 -11.76
N ILE A 392 9.09 5.31 -10.76
CA ILE A 392 9.55 3.91 -10.62
C ILE A 392 8.93 3.02 -11.72
N GLN A 393 8.06 3.59 -12.57
CA GLN A 393 7.35 2.88 -13.62
C GLN A 393 8.27 2.19 -14.65
N ASP A 394 9.51 2.64 -14.84
CA ASP A 394 10.34 2.08 -15.92
C ASP A 394 11.33 0.98 -15.49
N ASN A 395 11.75 0.93 -14.22
CA ASN A 395 12.82 0.00 -13.79
C ASN A 395 12.34 -1.32 -13.18
N ILE A 396 11.07 -1.44 -12.78
CA ILE A 396 10.52 -2.73 -12.30
C ILE A 396 10.05 -3.61 -13.48
N PHE A 397 9.88 -3.03 -14.67
CA PHE A 397 9.16 -3.66 -15.79
C PHE A 397 10.00 -3.95 -17.03
N ASN A 398 11.21 -3.39 -17.15
CA ASN A 398 12.11 -3.58 -18.31
C ASN A 398 13.32 -4.50 -18.05
N GLU A 399 13.32 -5.34 -17.01
CA GLU A 399 14.21 -6.51 -17.05
C GLU A 399 13.70 -7.47 -18.14
N GLU A 400 14.20 -7.24 -19.35
CA GLU A 400 14.07 -8.07 -20.54
C GLU A 400 14.43 -9.51 -20.19
N ILE A 401 13.41 -10.36 -20.15
CA ILE A 401 13.59 -11.80 -20.19
C ILE A 401 13.08 -12.23 -21.57
N ASN A 402 14.01 -12.37 -22.51
CA ASN A 402 13.84 -13.16 -23.72
C ASN A 402 13.72 -14.64 -23.33
N ASP A 403 12.54 -15.07 -22.87
CA ASP A 403 12.25 -16.49 -22.61
C ASP A 403 11.21 -16.98 -23.64
N GLU A 404 11.70 -17.67 -24.67
CA GLU A 404 10.88 -18.56 -25.49
C GLU A 404 10.38 -19.74 -24.64
N ILE A 405 9.15 -19.60 -24.12
CA ILE A 405 8.41 -20.73 -23.58
C ILE A 405 8.00 -21.61 -24.78
N PRO A 406 8.41 -22.89 -24.85
CA PRO A 406 8.01 -23.76 -25.94
C PRO A 406 6.48 -23.91 -25.94
N GLN A 407 5.86 -23.61 -27.09
CA GLN A 407 4.41 -23.58 -27.23
C GLN A 407 3.73 -24.96 -27.24
N LYS A 408 4.48 -26.06 -27.15
CA LYS A 408 3.89 -27.40 -27.14
C LYS A 408 4.66 -28.33 -26.20
N ILE A 409 4.04 -28.66 -25.08
CA ILE A 409 4.32 -29.88 -24.31
C ILE A 409 3.00 -30.63 -24.34
N ASN A 410 2.93 -31.75 -25.07
CA ASN A 410 1.72 -32.57 -25.07
C ASN A 410 1.57 -33.24 -23.70
N THR A 411 0.32 -33.52 -23.30
CA THR A 411 -0.05 -34.06 -21.98
C THR A 411 0.63 -35.38 -21.64
N ASP A 412 1.18 -36.07 -22.64
CA ASP A 412 1.77 -37.41 -22.51
C ASP A 412 3.31 -37.36 -22.39
N GLY A 413 3.92 -36.18 -22.30
CA GLY A 413 5.37 -36.04 -22.13
C GLY A 413 6.21 -36.35 -23.38
N ASN A 414 5.57 -36.66 -24.51
CA ASN A 414 6.24 -36.87 -25.80
C ASN A 414 6.35 -35.57 -26.61
N ILE A 415 7.51 -35.41 -27.25
CA ILE A 415 7.81 -34.30 -28.17
C ILE A 415 7.42 -34.78 -29.57
N GLU A 416 6.40 -34.17 -30.18
CA GLU A 416 6.31 -34.17 -31.64
C GLU A 416 7.49 -33.37 -32.17
N LYS A 417 8.26 -33.98 -33.07
CA LYS A 417 9.39 -33.34 -33.75
C LYS A 417 8.93 -32.19 -34.63
#